data_AF-A0A060PPF4-F1
#
_entry.id   AF-A0A060PPF4-F1
#
_cell.length_a   1.000
_cell.length_b   1.000
_cell.length_c   1.000
_cell.angle_alpha   90.00
_cell.angle_beta   90.00
_cell.angle_gamma   90.00
#
_symmetry.space_group_name_H-M   'P 1'
#
loop_
_entity.id
_entity.type
_entity.pdbx_description
1 polymer ?
#
loop_
_entity_poly.entity_id
_entity_poly.type
_entity_poly.pdbx_seq_one_letter_code
_entity_poly.pdbx_strand_id
1 'polypeptide(L)'
;MLAGSVLMSMCYRLGIKDFFFFSPLRNAHGYGFTDLAINDLLSKPCIFNPKTNQLVRLDCIKNQFQKDPLLFSADLGADLVSNIELQKILLEHFEQCIITDHHKSFEVDWIDKNKIAYINLNDEKDANYYSGAFTSALVFSQIFQIQTTPLEEELIAITLLSDRIDLDNGDNLDMVLNLAPVKHECIQCFFKDKDLSLAQDDLDGISNLYGFNCINYINALSRLSGARESPLRNAHGYGFTDLAINDLLSKPCIFNPKTNQLVRLDCIKNQFQKDPLLFSADLGADLVSNIELQKILLEHFEQCIITDHHKSFEVDWIDKNKIAYINLNDEKDANYYSGAFTSALVFSQIFQIQTTPLEEELIAITLLSDRIDLDNGDNLDMVLNLAPVKHECIQCFFKDKDLSLAQDDLDGISNLYGFNCINYINALSRLSGAREFKGCYDSYLHYLVLKHFNPINDPRLSVFNVKEFKRYNDIKKKMVKESEENAQIFPCNKILVALLDESCSIKVGVSGLVANNFLKKYPFNHSLCIYRDNKDGYSGSARGGGNFLSQIKTIPLIQSGGHEEAFGLSFAKEDFEKVIKSLQAL
;
A
#
# COMPACT_ATOMS: atom_id res chain seq x y z
N MET A 1 -0.26 -9.86 19.41
CA MET A 1 1.09 -9.57 18.85
C MET A 1 2.03 -8.97 19.89
N LEU A 2 1.69 -7.83 20.51
CA LEU A 2 2.51 -7.22 21.58
C LEU A 2 2.70 -8.14 22.80
N ALA A 3 1.63 -8.81 23.25
CA ALA A 3 1.72 -9.85 24.27
C ALA A 3 2.72 -10.97 23.91
N GLY A 4 2.77 -11.32 22.62
CA GLY A 4 3.73 -12.26 22.09
C GLY A 4 5.18 -11.77 22.11
N SER A 5 5.40 -10.48 21.87
CA SER A 5 6.72 -9.85 21.95
C SER A 5 7.26 -9.84 23.38
N VAL A 6 6.40 -9.59 24.38
CA VAL A 6 6.74 -9.69 25.81
C VAL A 6 7.13 -11.13 26.16
N LEU A 7 6.31 -12.10 25.78
CA LEU A 7 6.57 -13.52 26.01
C LEU A 7 7.90 -13.98 25.38
N MET A 8 8.14 -13.59 24.13
CA MET A 8 9.39 -13.90 23.42
C MET A 8 10.62 -13.30 24.11
N SER A 9 10.54 -12.05 24.58
CA SER A 9 11.61 -11.38 25.34
C SER A 9 11.96 -12.16 26.61
N MET A 10 10.96 -12.57 27.38
CA MET A 10 11.16 -13.29 28.64
C MET A 10 11.76 -14.68 28.41
N CYS A 11 11.24 -15.45 27.45
CA CYS A 11 11.80 -16.76 27.10
C CYS A 11 13.27 -16.66 26.65
N TYR A 12 13.63 -15.59 25.92
CA TYR A 12 15.00 -15.33 25.51
C TYR A 12 15.93 -15.10 26.70
N ARG A 13 15.52 -14.25 27.67
CA ARG A 13 16.30 -13.97 28.88
C ARG A 13 16.51 -15.22 29.74
N LEU A 14 15.49 -16.08 29.81
CA LEU A 14 15.53 -17.35 30.53
C LEU A 14 16.38 -18.41 29.84
N GLY A 15 16.83 -18.17 28.61
CA GLY A 15 17.64 -19.13 27.86
C GLY A 15 16.90 -20.42 27.54
N ILE A 16 15.57 -20.38 27.44
CA ILE A 16 14.74 -21.53 27.05
C ILE A 16 15.05 -21.82 25.57
N LYS A 17 15.57 -23.01 25.28
CA LYS A 17 16.11 -23.33 23.93
C LYS A 17 15.09 -24.02 23.01
N ASP A 18 14.10 -24.67 23.60
CA ASP A 18 13.26 -25.66 22.92
C ASP A 18 11.76 -25.35 23.11
N PHE A 19 11.33 -24.17 22.62
CA PHE A 19 9.94 -23.72 22.75
C PHE A 19 9.33 -23.13 21.48
N PHE A 20 8.01 -23.18 21.40
CA PHE A 20 7.18 -22.66 20.31
C PHE A 20 6.44 -21.42 20.78
N PHE A 21 6.48 -20.37 19.96
CA PHE A 21 5.64 -19.21 20.16
C PHE A 21 4.53 -19.21 19.10
N PHE A 22 3.27 -19.23 19.54
CA PHE A 22 2.12 -19.20 18.65
C PHE A 22 1.30 -17.92 18.82
N SER A 23 1.15 -17.17 17.72
CA SER A 23 0.24 -16.03 17.57
C SER A 23 -0.45 -16.13 16.21
N PRO A 24 -1.78 -16.36 16.13
CA PRO A 24 -2.48 -16.45 14.87
C PRO A 24 -2.48 -15.10 14.15
N LEU A 25 -2.39 -15.16 12.82
CA LEU A 25 -2.62 -14.00 11.98
C LEU A 25 -4.13 -13.78 11.91
N ARG A 26 -4.63 -12.74 12.59
CA ARG A 26 -6.07 -12.52 12.80
C ARG A 26 -6.93 -12.60 11.54
N ASN A 27 -6.43 -12.13 10.40
CA ASN A 27 -7.15 -12.17 9.12
C ASN A 27 -7.11 -13.54 8.43
N ALA A 28 -6.05 -14.33 8.63
CA ALA A 28 -5.88 -15.63 7.99
C ALA A 28 -6.51 -16.76 8.83
N HIS A 29 -6.29 -16.70 10.13
CA HIS A 29 -6.64 -17.77 11.06
C HIS A 29 -7.90 -17.47 11.87
N GLY A 30 -8.44 -16.25 11.82
CA GLY A 30 -9.41 -15.79 12.81
C GLY A 30 -8.75 -15.54 14.17
N TYR A 31 -9.57 -15.40 15.21
CA TYR A 31 -9.12 -15.19 16.58
C TYR A 31 -9.15 -16.52 17.35
N GLY A 32 -8.02 -16.93 17.95
CA GLY A 32 -7.88 -18.20 18.68
C GLY A 32 -7.16 -19.33 17.91
N PHE A 33 -7.20 -20.52 18.48
CA PHE A 33 -6.79 -21.81 17.91
C PHE A 33 -7.88 -22.38 17.00
N THR A 34 -8.15 -21.71 15.87
CA THR A 34 -9.08 -22.27 14.86
C THR A 34 -8.45 -23.46 14.13
N ASP A 35 -9.28 -24.30 13.51
CA ASP A 35 -8.80 -25.45 12.71
C ASP A 35 -7.74 -25.05 11.68
N LEU A 36 -7.87 -23.85 11.08
CA LEU A 36 -6.86 -23.30 10.16
C LEU A 36 -5.57 -22.92 10.88
N ALA A 37 -5.67 -22.24 12.02
CA ALA A 37 -4.53 -21.85 12.83
C ALA A 37 -3.72 -23.07 13.33
N ILE A 38 -4.43 -24.14 13.70
CA ILE A 38 -3.87 -25.42 14.13
C ILE A 38 -3.24 -26.15 12.95
N ASN A 39 -3.95 -26.25 11.82
CA ASN A 39 -3.41 -26.89 10.62
C ASN A 39 -2.14 -26.18 10.13
N ASP A 40 -2.06 -24.85 10.22
CA ASP A 40 -0.84 -24.10 9.88
C ASP A 40 0.28 -24.29 10.92
N LEU A 41 -0.08 -24.31 12.22
CA LEU A 41 0.85 -24.66 13.30
C LEU A 41 1.45 -26.06 13.11
N LEU A 42 0.68 -27.02 12.59
CA LEU A 42 1.09 -28.42 12.45
C LEU A 42 1.67 -28.77 11.08
N SER A 43 1.27 -28.08 10.01
CA SER A 43 1.57 -28.52 8.63
C SER A 43 2.96 -28.08 8.13
N LYS A 44 3.40 -26.84 8.34
CA LYS A 44 4.72 -26.32 7.89
C LYS A 44 5.18 -25.07 8.66
N PRO A 45 5.70 -25.19 9.89
CA PRO A 45 6.06 -24.02 10.67
C PRO A 45 7.34 -23.40 10.12
N CYS A 46 7.29 -22.13 9.74
CA CYS A 46 8.47 -21.28 9.74
C CYS A 46 8.56 -20.61 11.12
N ILE A 47 9.63 -20.85 11.85
CA ILE A 47 9.85 -20.43 13.23
C ILE A 47 10.84 -19.29 13.25
N PHE A 48 10.51 -18.17 13.86
CA PHE A 48 11.50 -17.14 14.07
C PHE A 48 12.56 -17.64 15.07
N ASN A 49 13.78 -17.90 14.59
CA ASN A 49 14.94 -18.20 15.41
C ASN A 49 15.56 -16.88 15.86
N PRO A 50 15.43 -16.52 17.15
CA PRO A 50 15.90 -15.23 17.66
C PRO A 50 17.43 -15.12 17.69
N LYS A 51 18.15 -16.25 17.73
CA LYS A 51 19.63 -16.27 17.69
C LYS A 51 20.17 -15.91 16.31
N THR A 52 19.42 -16.23 15.25
CA THR A 52 19.83 -15.97 13.86
C THR A 52 19.01 -14.87 13.20
N ASN A 53 17.98 -14.36 13.87
CA ASN A 53 17.02 -13.37 13.34
C ASN A 53 16.36 -13.84 12.02
N GLN A 54 16.05 -15.13 11.90
CA GLN A 54 15.53 -15.75 10.68
C GLN A 54 14.32 -16.63 10.95
N LEU A 55 13.36 -16.67 10.01
CA LEU A 55 12.32 -17.70 9.97
C LEU A 55 12.92 -19.02 9.46
N VAL A 56 13.02 -20.02 10.34
CA VAL A 56 13.59 -21.35 10.10
C VAL A 56 12.48 -22.38 10.09
N ARG A 57 12.42 -23.23 9.06
CA ARG A 57 11.36 -24.23 8.99
C ARG A 57 11.52 -25.33 10.06
N LEU A 58 10.44 -25.75 10.72
CA LEU A 58 10.45 -26.77 11.77
C LEU A 58 11.03 -28.10 11.30
N ASP A 59 10.75 -28.50 10.06
CA ASP A 59 11.29 -29.72 9.46
C ASP A 59 12.82 -29.69 9.36
N CYS A 60 13.43 -28.50 9.33
CA CYS A 60 14.88 -28.30 9.35
C CYS A 60 15.49 -28.38 10.76
N ILE A 61 14.70 -28.26 11.83
CA ILE A 61 15.16 -28.25 13.23
C ILE A 61 14.74 -29.53 13.99
N LYS A 62 13.81 -30.34 13.44
CA LYS A 62 13.37 -31.62 14.03
C LYS A 62 14.51 -32.57 14.45
N ASN A 63 15.68 -32.47 13.83
CA ASN A 63 16.88 -33.27 14.17
C ASN A 63 17.80 -32.63 15.23
N GLN A 64 17.49 -31.43 15.73
CA GLN A 64 18.31 -30.70 16.72
C GLN A 64 17.73 -30.73 18.14
N PHE A 65 16.43 -31.00 18.29
CA PHE A 65 15.78 -31.13 19.60
C PHE A 65 15.93 -32.55 20.13
N GLN A 66 16.44 -32.70 21.36
CA GLN A 66 16.59 -34.00 22.02
C GLN A 66 15.30 -34.49 22.72
N LYS A 67 14.26 -33.64 22.77
CA LYS A 67 12.95 -33.87 23.41
C LYS A 67 11.81 -33.20 22.64
N ASP A 68 10.58 -33.63 22.91
CA ASP A 68 9.38 -32.96 22.45
C ASP A 68 9.32 -31.52 23.01
N PRO A 69 8.88 -30.53 22.25
CA PRO A 69 9.07 -29.14 22.62
C PRO A 69 7.93 -28.55 23.47
N LEU A 70 8.18 -27.41 24.12
CA LEU A 70 7.18 -26.65 24.89
C LEU A 70 6.40 -25.70 23.99
N LEU A 71 5.08 -25.55 24.19
CA LEU A 71 4.26 -24.53 23.52
C LEU A 71 3.94 -23.37 24.46
N PHE A 72 4.23 -22.16 24.04
CA PHE A 72 3.81 -20.93 24.71
C PHE A 72 2.88 -20.12 23.81
N SER A 73 1.78 -19.65 24.41
CA SER A 73 0.84 -18.77 23.74
C SER A 73 0.40 -17.65 24.69
N ALA A 74 0.26 -16.46 24.13
CA ALA A 74 -0.16 -15.27 24.83
C ALA A 74 -1.35 -14.65 24.13
N ASP A 75 -2.31 -14.19 24.93
CA ASP A 75 -3.50 -13.47 24.48
C ASP A 75 -4.45 -14.34 23.62
N LEU A 76 -4.46 -15.66 23.91
CA LEU A 76 -5.09 -16.72 23.12
C LEU A 76 -5.41 -17.90 24.03
N GLY A 77 -6.62 -18.47 23.95
CA GLY A 77 -6.93 -19.75 24.60
C GLY A 77 -8.36 -19.91 25.14
N ALA A 78 -9.19 -18.88 25.09
CA ALA A 78 -10.60 -18.95 25.48
C ALA A 78 -11.38 -20.07 24.74
N ASP A 79 -10.96 -20.39 23.53
CA ASP A 79 -11.49 -21.47 22.70
C ASP A 79 -10.89 -22.86 23.04
N LEU A 80 -9.66 -22.90 23.56
CA LEU A 80 -8.99 -24.12 24.00
C LEU A 80 -9.67 -24.76 25.21
N VAL A 81 -10.08 -23.97 26.20
CA VAL A 81 -10.64 -24.47 27.48
C VAL A 81 -11.85 -25.37 27.24
N SER A 82 -12.69 -25.01 26.26
CA SER A 82 -13.90 -25.77 25.91
C SER A 82 -13.71 -26.89 24.88
N ASN A 83 -12.51 -27.04 24.30
CA ASN A 83 -12.27 -27.93 23.15
C ASN A 83 -11.30 -29.06 23.49
N ILE A 84 -11.85 -30.18 23.99
CA ILE A 84 -11.11 -31.38 24.40
C ILE A 84 -10.30 -31.98 23.23
N GLU A 85 -10.82 -31.90 22.00
CA GLU A 85 -10.13 -32.48 20.84
C GLU A 85 -8.89 -31.66 20.46
N LEU A 86 -9.01 -30.34 20.53
CA LEU A 86 -7.88 -29.44 20.37
C LEU A 86 -6.80 -29.67 21.44
N GLN A 87 -7.20 -29.86 22.70
CA GLN A 87 -6.27 -30.16 23.79
C GLN A 87 -5.46 -31.44 23.50
N LYS A 88 -6.11 -32.50 23.01
CA LYS A 88 -5.43 -33.75 22.61
C LYS A 88 -4.44 -33.51 21.47
N ILE A 89 -4.84 -32.79 20.43
CA ILE A 89 -3.98 -32.48 19.27
C ILE A 89 -2.71 -31.76 19.72
N LEU A 90 -2.82 -30.80 20.64
CA LEU A 90 -1.64 -30.11 21.18
C LEU A 90 -0.74 -31.06 21.99
N LEU A 91 -1.32 -31.94 22.82
CA LEU A 91 -0.57 -32.89 23.64
C LEU A 91 0.08 -34.05 22.86
N GLU A 92 -0.38 -34.30 21.63
CA GLU A 92 0.29 -35.22 20.70
C GLU A 92 1.59 -34.64 20.13
N HIS A 93 1.76 -33.31 20.17
CA HIS A 93 2.84 -32.61 19.48
C HIS A 93 3.77 -31.80 20.41
N PHE A 94 3.36 -31.53 21.64
CA PHE A 94 4.10 -30.72 22.61
C PHE A 94 4.22 -31.45 23.97
N GLU A 95 5.38 -31.35 24.61
CA GLU A 95 5.62 -31.95 25.94
C GLU A 95 4.73 -31.29 27.00
N GLN A 96 4.61 -29.97 26.93
CA GLN A 96 3.78 -29.16 27.80
C GLN A 96 3.39 -27.85 27.10
N CYS A 97 2.18 -27.37 27.36
CA CYS A 97 1.65 -26.11 26.82
C CYS A 97 1.37 -25.13 27.97
N ILE A 98 1.86 -23.89 27.88
CA ILE A 98 1.51 -22.80 28.79
C ILE A 98 0.84 -21.70 27.97
N ILE A 99 -0.42 -21.45 28.26
CA ILE A 99 -1.31 -20.65 27.44
C ILE A 99 -1.94 -19.60 28.33
N THR A 100 -1.72 -18.33 27.97
CA THR A 100 -2.17 -17.17 28.74
C THR A 100 -3.15 -16.36 27.92
N ASP A 101 -4.22 -15.87 28.56
CA ASP A 101 -5.32 -15.18 27.89
C ASP A 101 -5.98 -14.18 28.85
N HIS A 102 -6.77 -13.25 28.31
CA HIS A 102 -7.46 -12.21 29.06
C HIS A 102 -8.96 -12.06 28.75
N HIS A 103 -9.50 -12.70 27.69
CA HIS A 103 -10.81 -12.36 27.12
C HIS A 103 -12.04 -13.10 27.66
N LYS A 104 -11.89 -14.17 28.46
CA LYS A 104 -13.01 -14.91 29.05
C LYS A 104 -12.70 -15.51 30.42
N SER A 105 -13.71 -15.56 31.26
CA SER A 105 -13.70 -16.03 32.64
C SER A 105 -13.57 -17.56 32.79
N PHE A 106 -12.45 -18.05 33.36
CA PHE A 106 -12.35 -18.91 34.56
C PHE A 106 -10.92 -19.50 34.73
N GLU A 107 -10.62 -19.85 36.00
CA GLU A 107 -9.44 -20.44 36.67
C GLU A 107 -8.16 -20.84 35.91
N VAL A 108 -7.01 -20.66 36.62
CA VAL A 108 -5.78 -21.43 36.39
C VAL A 108 -6.12 -22.91 36.47
N ASP A 109 -6.26 -23.57 35.33
CA ASP A 109 -6.60 -24.99 35.26
C ASP A 109 -5.47 -25.79 34.62
N TRP A 110 -5.15 -26.91 35.27
CA TRP A 110 -4.18 -27.88 34.77
C TRP A 110 -4.94 -28.96 33.99
N ILE A 111 -4.93 -28.83 32.68
CA ILE A 111 -5.60 -29.74 31.78
C ILE A 111 -4.66 -30.93 31.47
N ASP A 112 -5.21 -32.14 31.56
CA ASP A 112 -4.57 -33.46 31.38
C ASP A 112 -3.24 -33.65 32.13
N LYS A 113 -3.33 -34.09 33.40
CA LYS A 113 -2.18 -34.53 34.23
C LYS A 113 -1.03 -33.52 34.29
N ASN A 114 -1.34 -32.23 34.36
CA ASN A 114 -0.40 -31.11 34.44
C ASN A 114 0.39 -30.80 33.15
N LYS A 115 -0.12 -31.18 31.97
CA LYS A 115 0.58 -30.94 30.70
C LYS A 115 0.10 -29.71 29.93
N ILE A 116 -1.11 -29.22 30.14
CA ILE A 116 -1.53 -27.90 29.65
C ILE A 116 -1.85 -27.04 30.86
N ALA A 117 -1.21 -25.88 30.96
CA ALA A 117 -1.61 -24.81 31.87
C ALA A 117 -2.32 -23.72 31.06
N TYR A 118 -3.63 -23.56 31.28
CA TYR A 118 -4.35 -22.38 30.83
C TYR A 118 -4.44 -21.40 31.99
N ILE A 119 -4.00 -20.16 31.78
CA ILE A 119 -3.93 -19.15 32.84
C ILE A 119 -4.56 -17.86 32.34
N ASN A 120 -5.70 -17.52 32.94
CA ASN A 120 -6.32 -16.20 32.86
C ASN A 120 -6.42 -15.63 34.28
N LEU A 121 -6.06 -14.36 34.44
CA LEU A 121 -6.04 -13.66 35.73
C LEU A 121 -7.24 -12.72 35.93
N ASN A 122 -8.12 -12.58 34.94
CA ASN A 122 -9.35 -11.78 35.02
C ASN A 122 -10.52 -12.61 35.60
N ASP A 123 -11.31 -12.02 36.50
CA ASP A 123 -12.45 -12.67 37.20
C ASP A 123 -13.76 -12.62 36.36
N GLU A 124 -14.74 -13.48 36.69
CA GLU A 124 -16.02 -13.67 36.00
C GLU A 124 -16.90 -12.43 35.86
N LYS A 125 -16.73 -11.45 36.76
CA LYS A 125 -17.66 -10.32 36.86
C LYS A 125 -17.27 -9.11 36.04
N ASP A 126 -15.99 -8.98 35.67
CA ASP A 126 -15.46 -7.86 34.87
C ASP A 126 -14.18 -8.30 34.12
N ALA A 127 -14.28 -8.48 32.80
CA ALA A 127 -13.29 -9.19 31.98
C ALA A 127 -12.06 -8.36 31.55
N ASN A 128 -11.79 -7.19 32.14
CA ASN A 128 -10.84 -6.21 31.57
C ASN A 128 -9.86 -5.61 32.59
N TYR A 129 -9.31 -6.42 33.50
CA TYR A 129 -8.38 -5.93 34.54
C TYR A 129 -6.90 -6.06 34.16
N TYR A 130 -6.56 -7.09 33.39
CA TYR A 130 -5.21 -7.33 32.89
C TYR A 130 -5.26 -7.57 31.39
N SER A 131 -4.30 -7.02 30.65
CA SER A 131 -4.11 -7.36 29.23
C SER A 131 -3.47 -8.74 29.08
N GLY A 132 -3.46 -9.26 27.86
CA GLY A 132 -2.80 -10.53 27.55
C GLY A 132 -1.30 -10.47 27.81
N ALA A 133 -0.66 -9.33 27.52
CA ALA A 133 0.77 -9.15 27.79
C ALA A 133 1.09 -9.08 29.28
N PHE A 134 0.24 -8.38 30.05
CA PHE A 134 0.36 -8.30 31.50
C PHE A 134 0.22 -9.69 32.11
N THR A 135 -0.79 -10.44 31.68
CA THR A 135 -1.07 -11.80 32.14
C THR A 135 0.11 -12.73 31.86
N SER A 136 0.64 -12.72 30.63
CA SER A 136 1.83 -13.50 30.28
C SER A 136 3.04 -13.13 31.14
N ALA A 137 3.29 -11.84 31.35
CA ALA A 137 4.42 -11.37 32.12
C ALA A 137 4.33 -11.81 33.58
N LEU A 138 3.18 -11.64 34.22
CA LEU A 138 3.00 -12.01 35.62
C LEU A 138 3.19 -13.52 35.83
N VAL A 139 2.59 -14.33 34.96
CA VAL A 139 2.72 -15.79 35.00
C VAL A 139 4.18 -16.22 34.88
N PHE A 140 4.93 -15.65 33.93
CA PHE A 140 6.33 -15.99 33.74
C PHE A 140 7.21 -15.50 34.88
N SER A 141 6.95 -14.30 35.40
CA SER A 141 7.64 -13.77 36.58
C SER A 141 7.43 -14.64 37.81
N GLN A 142 6.22 -15.20 37.99
CA GLN A 142 5.92 -16.10 39.10
C GLN A 142 6.54 -17.50 38.92
N ILE A 143 6.41 -18.09 37.73
CA ILE A 143 6.93 -19.44 37.44
C ILE A 143 8.46 -19.45 37.48
N PHE A 144 9.10 -18.44 36.88
CA PHE A 144 10.55 -18.41 36.70
C PHE A 144 11.29 -17.45 37.64
N GLN A 145 10.57 -16.78 38.55
CA GLN A 145 11.13 -15.84 39.54
C GLN A 145 11.98 -14.72 38.91
N ILE A 146 11.48 -14.13 37.83
CA ILE A 146 12.16 -13.05 37.10
C ILE A 146 11.43 -11.72 37.19
N GLN A 147 12.19 -10.62 37.16
CA GLN A 147 11.64 -9.28 36.99
C GLN A 147 11.48 -8.94 35.50
N THR A 148 10.50 -8.08 35.21
CA THR A 148 10.32 -7.45 33.90
C THR A 148 11.47 -6.50 33.60
N THR A 149 11.78 -6.34 32.32
CA THR A 149 12.73 -5.34 31.82
C THR A 149 11.99 -4.06 31.43
N PRO A 150 12.69 -2.91 31.29
CA PRO A 150 12.07 -1.67 30.83
C PRO A 150 11.32 -1.81 29.50
N LEU A 151 11.83 -2.61 28.55
CA LEU A 151 11.12 -2.89 27.29
C LEU A 151 9.83 -3.67 27.52
N GLU A 152 9.86 -4.70 28.37
CA GLU A 152 8.68 -5.52 28.67
C GLU A 152 7.63 -4.67 29.39
N GLU A 153 8.04 -3.81 30.33
CA GLU A 153 7.15 -2.87 31.03
C GLU A 153 6.47 -1.89 30.08
N GLU A 154 7.21 -1.32 29.14
CA GLU A 154 6.64 -0.44 28.11
C GLU A 154 5.67 -1.18 27.19
N LEU A 155 6.02 -2.38 26.73
CA LEU A 155 5.15 -3.20 25.88
C LEU A 155 3.87 -3.60 26.63
N ILE A 156 3.96 -3.94 27.92
CA ILE A 156 2.80 -4.22 28.77
C ILE A 156 1.91 -2.97 28.88
N ALA A 157 2.46 -1.82 29.21
CA ALA A 157 1.69 -0.58 29.32
C ALA A 157 1.03 -0.16 27.99
N ILE A 158 1.69 -0.36 26.85
CA ILE A 158 1.09 -0.15 25.52
C ILE A 158 -0.09 -1.10 25.29
N THR A 159 -0.01 -2.36 25.75
CA THR A 159 -1.15 -3.29 25.62
C THR A 159 -2.33 -2.92 26.51
N LEU A 160 -2.11 -2.35 27.70
CA LEU A 160 -3.20 -1.86 28.55
C LEU A 160 -4.03 -0.78 27.81
N LEU A 161 -3.33 0.14 27.12
CA LEU A 161 -3.96 1.15 26.25
C LEU A 161 -4.64 0.53 25.02
N SER A 162 -3.98 -0.41 24.34
CA SER A 162 -4.49 -1.05 23.12
C SER A 162 -5.76 -1.87 23.38
N ASP A 163 -5.77 -2.63 24.46
CA ASP A 163 -6.86 -3.56 24.80
C ASP A 163 -7.98 -2.86 25.61
N ARG A 164 -7.81 -1.56 25.87
CA ARG A 164 -8.74 -0.72 26.66
C ARG A 164 -9.04 -1.31 28.03
N ILE A 165 -7.98 -1.75 28.70
CA ILE A 165 -8.03 -2.29 30.06
C ILE A 165 -8.42 -1.18 31.03
N ASP A 166 -9.16 -1.54 32.07
CA ASP A 166 -9.50 -0.63 33.16
C ASP A 166 -8.22 -0.20 33.89
N LEU A 167 -7.92 1.10 33.83
CA LEU A 167 -6.72 1.67 34.42
C LEU A 167 -6.87 1.95 35.92
N ASP A 168 -8.11 2.01 36.43
CA ASP A 168 -8.38 2.24 37.85
C ASP A 168 -8.08 0.99 38.71
N ASN A 169 -7.74 -0.13 38.06
CA ASN A 169 -7.40 -1.38 38.72
C ASN A 169 -5.88 -1.55 38.92
N GLY A 170 -5.47 -1.74 40.17
CA GLY A 170 -4.09 -2.04 40.54
C GLY A 170 -3.10 -0.96 40.09
N ASP A 171 -1.93 -1.39 39.63
CA ASP A 171 -0.86 -0.49 39.18
C ASP A 171 -1.00 -0.09 37.68
N ASN A 172 -2.14 -0.38 37.03
CA ASN A 172 -2.32 -0.17 35.59
C ASN A 172 -2.16 1.30 35.18
N LEU A 173 -2.80 2.22 35.92
CA LEU A 173 -2.66 3.66 35.68
C LEU A 173 -1.20 4.09 35.84
N ASP A 174 -0.52 3.66 36.89
CA ASP A 174 0.88 4.01 37.13
C ASP A 174 1.79 3.45 36.03
N MET A 175 1.53 2.24 35.53
CA MET A 175 2.27 1.67 34.39
C MET A 175 2.07 2.48 33.11
N VAL A 176 0.86 2.94 32.83
CA VAL A 176 0.56 3.78 31.67
C VAL A 176 1.18 5.17 31.81
N LEU A 177 1.08 5.80 32.98
CA LEU A 177 1.72 7.10 33.24
C LEU A 177 3.25 7.01 33.11
N ASN A 178 3.84 5.88 33.49
CA ASN A 178 5.28 5.61 33.36
C ASN A 178 5.77 5.41 31.92
N LEU A 179 4.89 5.42 30.91
CA LEU A 179 5.26 5.47 29.49
C LEU A 179 5.90 6.81 29.08
N ALA A 180 5.70 7.86 29.89
CA ALA A 180 6.36 9.15 29.72
C ALA A 180 7.40 9.35 30.84
N PRO A 181 8.70 9.48 30.52
CA PRO A 181 9.32 9.49 29.19
C PRO A 181 9.55 8.08 28.62
N VAL A 182 9.59 7.98 27.28
CA VAL A 182 9.95 6.75 26.54
C VAL A 182 11.39 6.34 26.89
N LYS A 183 11.55 5.18 27.52
CA LYS A 183 12.79 4.66 28.11
C LYS A 183 13.55 3.76 27.13
N HIS A 184 12.86 2.97 26.30
CA HIS A 184 13.52 1.98 25.44
C HIS A 184 13.73 2.45 23.99
N GLU A 185 14.94 2.23 23.44
CA GLU A 185 15.31 2.66 22.07
C GLU A 185 14.40 2.07 20.97
N CYS A 186 13.93 0.84 21.15
CA CYS A 186 13.01 0.18 20.21
C CYS A 186 11.60 0.77 20.22
N ILE A 187 11.22 1.54 21.25
CA ILE A 187 9.94 2.24 21.31
C ILE A 187 10.14 3.71 20.90
N GLN A 188 11.27 4.32 21.25
CA GLN A 188 11.65 5.67 20.82
C GLN A 188 11.63 5.87 19.30
N CYS A 189 11.88 4.81 18.53
CA CYS A 189 11.83 4.89 17.07
C CYS A 189 10.44 5.25 16.51
N PHE A 190 9.36 4.97 17.23
CA PHE A 190 7.99 5.38 16.86
C PHE A 190 7.73 6.88 17.09
N PHE A 191 8.63 7.58 17.79
CA PHE A 191 8.44 8.96 18.26
C PHE A 191 9.56 9.91 17.83
N LYS A 192 10.43 9.49 16.90
CA LYS A 192 11.73 10.13 16.61
C LYS A 192 11.65 11.60 16.15
N ASP A 193 10.48 12.06 15.71
CA ASP A 193 10.22 13.43 15.25
C ASP A 193 9.06 14.13 16.00
N LYS A 194 8.74 13.67 17.21
CA LYS A 194 7.61 14.19 18.00
C LYS A 194 8.10 14.87 19.28
N ASP A 195 7.45 15.97 19.64
CA ASP A 195 7.69 16.64 20.91
C ASP A 195 7.03 15.83 22.04
N LEU A 196 7.85 15.03 22.72
CA LEU A 196 7.44 14.20 23.86
C LEU A 196 7.10 15.03 25.11
N SER A 197 7.34 16.35 25.11
CA SER A 197 6.97 17.22 26.24
C SER A 197 5.45 17.42 26.38
N LEU A 198 4.68 17.18 25.31
CA LEU A 198 3.22 17.31 25.30
C LEU A 198 2.46 16.19 26.01
N ALA A 199 3.14 15.09 26.37
CA ALA A 199 2.53 13.93 27.02
C ALA A 199 2.99 13.73 28.47
N GLN A 200 3.57 14.77 29.10
CA GLN A 200 4.31 14.58 30.34
C GLN A 200 3.45 14.35 31.59
N ASP A 201 2.16 14.71 31.62
CA ASP A 201 1.39 14.68 32.88
C ASP A 201 -0.09 14.28 32.78
N ASP A 202 -0.62 13.92 31.59
CA ASP A 202 -2.02 13.52 31.45
C ASP A 202 -2.22 12.21 30.64
N LEU A 203 -3.16 11.39 31.13
CA LEU A 203 -3.51 10.11 30.54
C LEU A 203 -4.02 10.26 29.10
N ASP A 204 -4.73 11.35 28.80
CA ASP A 204 -5.25 11.66 27.47
C ASP A 204 -4.11 11.98 26.48
N GLY A 205 -3.09 12.73 26.89
CA GLY A 205 -1.91 13.01 26.08
C GLY A 205 -1.10 11.75 25.80
N ILE A 206 -0.90 10.89 26.81
CA ILE A 206 -0.21 9.60 26.66
C ILE A 206 -0.99 8.65 25.75
N SER A 207 -2.31 8.52 25.97
CA SER A 207 -3.19 7.66 25.17
C SER A 207 -3.26 8.11 23.72
N ASN A 208 -3.30 9.41 23.45
CA ASN A 208 -3.27 9.94 22.09
C ASN A 208 -1.89 9.74 21.44
N LEU A 209 -0.81 10.05 22.16
CA LEU A 209 0.56 9.90 21.65
C LEU A 209 0.86 8.45 21.26
N TYR A 210 0.58 7.48 22.15
CA TYR A 210 0.82 6.06 21.89
C TYR A 210 -0.25 5.43 21.01
N GLY A 211 -1.51 5.86 21.13
CA GLY A 211 -2.64 5.42 20.32
C GLY A 211 -2.42 5.67 18.84
N PHE A 212 -2.07 6.90 18.46
CA PHE A 212 -1.84 7.29 17.07
C PHE A 212 -0.52 6.76 16.51
N ASN A 213 0.58 6.84 17.26
CA ASN A 213 1.92 6.61 16.70
C ASN A 213 2.41 5.15 16.85
N CYS A 214 1.95 4.41 17.86
CA CYS A 214 2.42 3.05 18.12
C CYS A 214 1.30 2.02 17.91
N ILE A 215 0.16 2.18 18.58
CA ILE A 215 -0.93 1.20 18.59
C ILE A 215 -1.62 1.13 17.22
N ASN A 216 -1.96 2.27 16.61
CA ASN A 216 -2.55 2.31 15.27
C ASN A 216 -1.59 1.80 14.20
N TYR A 217 -0.29 2.10 14.32
CA TYR A 217 0.72 1.60 13.38
C TYR A 217 0.89 0.08 13.47
N ILE A 218 0.99 -0.48 14.68
CA ILE A 218 1.09 -1.93 14.92
C ILE A 218 -0.21 -2.64 14.49
N ASN A 219 -1.36 -2.03 14.76
CA ASN A 219 -2.66 -2.53 14.30
C ASN A 219 -2.79 -2.44 12.77
N ALA A 220 -2.31 -1.38 12.12
CA ALA A 220 -2.28 -1.24 10.67
C ALA A 220 -1.35 -2.28 10.02
N LEU A 221 -0.18 -2.56 10.59
CA LEU A 221 0.71 -3.64 10.15
C LEU A 221 0.06 -5.03 10.26
N SER A 222 -0.78 -5.24 11.28
CA SER A 222 -1.56 -6.47 11.41
C SER A 222 -2.67 -6.58 10.36
N ARG A 223 -3.27 -5.44 9.97
CA ARG A 223 -4.44 -5.33 9.07
C ARG A 223 -4.08 -5.24 7.57
N LEU A 224 -2.90 -4.72 7.21
CA LEU A 224 -2.52 -4.47 5.82
C LEU A 224 -1.59 -5.58 5.28
N SER A 225 -2.19 -6.68 4.82
CA SER A 225 -1.53 -7.67 3.95
C SER A 225 -2.11 -7.57 2.53
N GLY A 226 -1.95 -6.41 1.89
CA GLY A 226 -2.40 -6.20 0.51
C GLY A 226 -1.22 -6.25 -0.44
N ALA A 227 -1.31 -7.03 -1.52
CA ALA A 227 -0.29 -7.02 -2.55
C ALA A 227 -0.67 -6.01 -3.66
N ARG A 228 0.29 -5.23 -4.17
CA ARG A 228 0.07 -4.17 -5.17
C ARG A 228 0.58 -4.51 -6.58
N GLU A 229 -0.18 -4.16 -7.60
CA GLU A 229 0.19 -4.23 -9.02
C GLU A 229 -0.23 -2.94 -9.75
N SER A 230 0.47 -2.60 -10.83
CA SER A 230 0.19 -1.41 -11.65
C SER A 230 0.39 -1.75 -13.14
N PRO A 231 -0.59 -1.46 -14.02
CA PRO A 231 -0.49 -1.75 -15.45
C PRO A 231 0.72 -1.10 -16.11
N LEU A 232 1.43 -1.84 -16.94
CA LEU A 232 2.62 -1.39 -17.65
C LEU A 232 2.23 -0.55 -18.86
N ARG A 233 2.58 0.73 -18.87
CA ARG A 233 2.06 1.71 -19.84
C ARG A 233 2.32 1.32 -21.30
N ASN A 234 3.52 0.83 -21.63
CA ASN A 234 3.85 0.48 -23.02
C ASN A 234 3.49 -0.97 -23.41
N ALA A 235 3.09 -1.82 -22.45
CA ALA A 235 2.69 -3.20 -22.73
C ALA A 235 1.16 -3.38 -22.66
N HIS A 236 0.52 -2.77 -21.65
CA HIS A 236 -0.89 -2.93 -21.34
C HIS A 236 -1.75 -1.75 -21.79
N GLY A 237 -1.19 -0.54 -21.84
CA GLY A 237 -1.96 0.70 -22.03
C GLY A 237 -2.48 1.27 -20.71
N TYR A 238 -3.60 2.00 -20.76
CA TYR A 238 -4.27 2.60 -19.59
C TYR A 238 -5.54 1.81 -19.25
N GLY A 239 -5.82 1.62 -17.95
CA GLY A 239 -7.02 0.96 -17.45
C GLY A 239 -6.94 -0.57 -17.32
N PHE A 240 -8.09 -1.20 -17.11
CA PHE A 240 -8.31 -2.64 -17.05
C PHE A 240 -8.37 -3.26 -18.45
N THR A 241 -7.26 -3.22 -19.19
CA THR A 241 -7.21 -3.87 -20.51
C THR A 241 -7.18 -5.40 -20.37
N ASP A 242 -7.65 -6.13 -21.39
CA ASP A 242 -7.58 -7.60 -21.41
C ASP A 242 -6.15 -8.09 -21.15
N LEU A 243 -5.14 -7.38 -21.68
CA LEU A 243 -3.74 -7.69 -21.45
C LEU A 243 -3.31 -7.42 -20.00
N ALA A 244 -3.76 -6.32 -19.39
CA ALA A 244 -3.47 -6.00 -17.99
C ALA A 244 -4.07 -7.05 -17.05
N ILE A 245 -5.34 -7.41 -17.26
CA ILE A 245 -6.02 -8.43 -16.45
C ILE A 245 -5.39 -9.80 -16.68
N ASN A 246 -5.13 -10.17 -17.94
CA ASN A 246 -4.48 -11.45 -18.21
C ASN A 246 -3.09 -11.50 -17.58
N ASP A 247 -2.28 -10.43 -17.59
CA ASP A 247 -0.99 -10.43 -16.90
C ASP A 247 -1.15 -10.50 -15.37
N LEU A 248 -2.09 -9.75 -14.78
CA LEU A 248 -2.45 -9.81 -13.36
C LEU A 248 -2.85 -11.24 -12.93
N LEU A 249 -3.61 -11.94 -13.77
CA LEU A 249 -4.09 -13.29 -13.51
C LEU A 249 -3.07 -14.39 -13.87
N SER A 250 -2.22 -14.16 -14.88
CA SER A 250 -1.30 -15.17 -15.44
C SER A 250 0.13 -15.11 -14.90
N LYS A 251 0.55 -14.02 -14.25
CA LYS A 251 1.91 -13.85 -13.73
C LYS A 251 1.97 -13.53 -12.24
N PRO A 252 3.13 -13.78 -11.59
CA PRO A 252 3.14 -14.14 -10.19
C PRO A 252 4.02 -13.21 -9.36
N CYS A 253 3.98 -11.90 -9.55
CA CYS A 253 4.85 -10.98 -8.82
C CYS A 253 4.11 -9.70 -8.46
N ILE A 254 3.29 -9.78 -7.42
CA ILE A 254 2.63 -8.65 -6.79
C ILE A 254 3.52 -8.14 -5.65
N PHE A 255 3.61 -6.82 -5.47
CA PHE A 255 4.41 -6.24 -4.40
C PHE A 255 3.76 -6.48 -3.03
N ASN A 256 4.43 -7.25 -2.16
CA ASN A 256 4.03 -7.39 -0.77
C ASN A 256 4.69 -6.29 0.07
N PRO A 257 3.91 -5.32 0.61
CA PRO A 257 4.44 -4.20 1.37
C PRO A 257 5.08 -4.65 2.69
N LYS A 258 4.64 -5.77 3.29
CA LYS A 258 5.21 -6.31 4.54
C LYS A 258 6.64 -6.81 4.35
N THR A 259 6.88 -7.54 3.26
CA THR A 259 8.19 -8.12 2.96
C THR A 259 9.03 -7.23 2.07
N ASN A 260 8.45 -6.17 1.51
CA ASN A 260 9.06 -5.29 0.52
C ASN A 260 9.59 -6.07 -0.70
N GLN A 261 8.97 -7.20 -1.03
CA GLN A 261 9.39 -8.11 -2.10
C GLN A 261 8.23 -8.38 -3.06
N LEU A 262 8.58 -8.79 -4.28
CA LEU A 262 7.61 -9.34 -5.22
C LEU A 262 7.26 -10.77 -4.81
N VAL A 263 5.98 -11.07 -4.69
CA VAL A 263 5.45 -12.40 -4.32
C VAL A 263 4.38 -12.85 -5.31
N ARG A 264 4.14 -14.15 -5.40
CA ARG A 264 3.16 -14.68 -6.34
C ARG A 264 1.72 -14.57 -5.87
N LEU A 265 0.81 -14.18 -6.76
CA LEU A 265 -0.62 -14.10 -6.46
C LEU A 265 -1.19 -15.47 -6.06
N ASP A 266 -0.74 -16.55 -6.71
CA ASP A 266 -1.13 -17.91 -6.35
C ASP A 266 -0.57 -18.33 -4.98
N CYS A 267 0.61 -17.84 -4.58
CA CYS A 267 1.11 -17.99 -3.22
C CYS A 267 0.22 -17.28 -2.19
N ILE A 268 -0.36 -16.13 -2.54
CA ILE A 268 -1.32 -15.41 -1.68
C ILE A 268 -2.63 -16.20 -1.58
N LYS A 269 -3.23 -16.63 -2.71
CA LYS A 269 -4.46 -17.44 -2.69
C LYS A 269 -4.30 -18.73 -1.88
N ASN A 270 -3.18 -19.43 -2.05
CA ASN A 270 -2.86 -20.63 -1.30
C ASN A 270 -2.59 -20.37 0.20
N GLN A 271 -2.13 -19.16 0.55
CA GLN A 271 -1.84 -18.77 1.93
C GLN A 271 -3.10 -18.36 2.70
N PHE A 272 -4.10 -17.77 2.05
CA PHE A 272 -5.27 -17.21 2.74
C PHE A 272 -6.57 -18.02 2.59
N GLN A 273 -6.59 -19.05 1.72
CA GLN A 273 -7.74 -19.95 1.49
C GLN A 273 -9.09 -19.24 1.26
N LYS A 274 -9.05 -18.00 0.77
CA LYS A 274 -10.21 -17.16 0.41
C LYS A 274 -9.91 -16.40 -0.87
N ASP A 275 -10.96 -16.05 -1.60
CA ASP A 275 -10.82 -15.16 -2.75
C ASP A 275 -10.44 -13.75 -2.28
N PRO A 276 -9.43 -13.11 -2.90
CA PRO A 276 -8.94 -11.81 -2.46
C PRO A 276 -9.95 -10.68 -2.75
N LEU A 277 -9.85 -9.60 -1.99
CA LEU A 277 -10.46 -8.31 -2.32
C LEU A 277 -9.56 -7.55 -3.29
N LEU A 278 -10.13 -6.98 -4.35
CA LEU A 278 -9.41 -6.09 -5.26
C LEU A 278 -9.65 -4.64 -4.87
N PHE A 279 -8.57 -3.91 -4.67
CA PHE A 279 -8.59 -2.46 -4.53
C PHE A 279 -7.88 -1.83 -5.71
N SER A 280 -8.50 -0.82 -6.30
CA SER A 280 -7.97 -0.09 -7.44
C SER A 280 -8.07 1.41 -7.18
N ALA A 281 -7.01 2.11 -7.56
CA ALA A 281 -6.87 3.55 -7.42
C ALA A 281 -6.50 4.15 -8.76
N ASP A 282 -7.15 5.25 -9.11
CA ASP A 282 -6.85 6.08 -10.28
C ASP A 282 -7.02 5.34 -11.63
N LEU A 283 -7.89 4.33 -11.65
CA LEU A 283 -8.26 3.55 -12.83
C LEU A 283 -9.59 2.83 -12.61
N GLY A 284 -10.41 2.67 -13.66
CA GLY A 284 -11.69 1.96 -13.57
C GLY A 284 -12.81 2.51 -14.45
N ALA A 285 -12.67 3.71 -15.02
CA ALA A 285 -13.66 4.31 -15.91
C ALA A 285 -13.98 3.49 -17.18
N ASP A 286 -13.11 2.56 -17.56
CA ASP A 286 -13.29 1.59 -18.62
C ASP A 286 -14.05 0.33 -18.15
N LEU A 287 -13.82 -0.09 -16.90
CA LEU A 287 -14.51 -1.21 -16.26
C LEU A 287 -16.02 -0.98 -16.17
N VAL A 288 -16.47 0.24 -15.80
CA VAL A 288 -17.90 0.57 -15.64
C VAL A 288 -18.72 0.23 -16.89
N SER A 289 -18.15 0.46 -18.08
CA SER A 289 -18.80 0.21 -19.36
C SER A 289 -18.59 -1.19 -19.94
N ASN A 290 -17.81 -2.06 -19.28
CA ASN A 290 -17.40 -3.35 -19.83
C ASN A 290 -17.83 -4.52 -18.92
N ILE A 291 -19.03 -5.04 -19.20
CA ILE A 291 -19.65 -6.15 -18.47
C ILE A 291 -18.77 -7.41 -18.48
N GLU A 292 -18.03 -7.66 -19.55
CA GLU A 292 -17.22 -8.88 -19.64
C GLU A 292 -15.98 -8.79 -18.73
N LEU A 293 -15.33 -7.63 -18.68
CA LEU A 293 -14.25 -7.38 -17.71
C LEU A 293 -14.76 -7.49 -16.26
N GLN A 294 -15.96 -6.98 -15.97
CA GLN A 294 -16.56 -7.09 -14.64
C GLN A 294 -16.73 -8.56 -14.22
N LYS A 295 -17.23 -9.42 -15.12
CA LYS A 295 -17.37 -10.85 -14.84
C LYS A 295 -16.01 -11.51 -14.58
N ILE A 296 -15.01 -11.24 -15.41
CA ILE A 296 -13.67 -11.81 -15.25
C ILE A 296 -13.08 -11.47 -13.88
N LEU A 297 -13.26 -10.22 -13.42
CA LEU A 297 -12.83 -9.83 -12.08
C LEU A 297 -13.61 -10.57 -10.98
N LEU A 298 -14.93 -10.68 -11.10
CA LEU A 298 -15.77 -11.36 -10.11
C LEU A 298 -15.62 -12.89 -10.07
N GLU A 299 -15.01 -13.50 -11.09
CA GLU A 299 -14.57 -14.89 -11.06
C GLU A 299 -13.32 -15.09 -10.19
N HIS A 300 -12.53 -14.03 -9.96
CA HIS A 300 -11.21 -14.13 -9.33
C HIS A 300 -11.10 -13.40 -7.99
N PHE A 301 -12.02 -12.47 -7.70
CA PHE A 301 -12.05 -11.64 -6.50
C PHE A 301 -13.43 -11.69 -5.84
N GLU A 302 -13.45 -11.71 -4.51
CA GLU A 302 -14.69 -11.77 -3.73
C GLU A 302 -15.52 -10.49 -3.92
N GLN A 303 -14.81 -9.35 -3.90
CA GLN A 303 -15.36 -8.02 -4.09
C GLN A 303 -14.27 -7.10 -4.66
N CYS A 304 -14.68 -6.10 -5.45
CA CYS A 304 -13.80 -5.09 -6.01
C CYS A 304 -14.23 -3.70 -5.55
N ILE A 305 -13.29 -2.90 -5.05
CA ILE A 305 -13.48 -1.50 -4.70
C ILE A 305 -12.56 -0.68 -5.60
N ILE A 306 -13.16 0.10 -6.48
CA ILE A 306 -12.51 0.82 -7.57
C ILE A 306 -12.72 2.30 -7.34
N THR A 307 -11.63 3.05 -7.24
CA THR A 307 -11.63 4.50 -7.04
C THR A 307 -10.96 5.18 -8.24
N ASP A 308 -11.59 6.22 -8.76
CA ASP A 308 -11.15 6.90 -9.98
C ASP A 308 -11.61 8.37 -9.97
N HIS A 309 -11.10 9.16 -10.91
CA HIS A 309 -11.45 10.57 -11.08
C HIS A 309 -11.75 11.00 -12.53
N HIS A 310 -11.50 10.15 -13.53
CA HIS A 310 -11.55 10.52 -14.96
C HIS A 310 -12.95 10.63 -15.61
N LYS A 311 -14.01 10.09 -15.01
CA LYS A 311 -15.39 10.17 -15.53
C LYS A 311 -16.41 10.34 -14.41
N SER A 312 -17.35 11.26 -14.57
CA SER A 312 -18.49 11.44 -13.67
C SER A 312 -19.44 10.25 -13.72
N PHE A 313 -19.15 9.24 -12.90
CA PHE A 313 -20.17 8.34 -12.39
C PHE A 313 -20.25 8.59 -10.89
N GLU A 314 -21.48 8.76 -10.41
CA GLU A 314 -21.80 8.71 -8.98
C GLU A 314 -21.37 7.34 -8.41
N VAL A 315 -21.29 7.19 -7.09
CA VAL A 315 -21.00 5.90 -6.45
C VAL A 315 -21.99 4.84 -6.97
N ASP A 316 -21.49 3.89 -7.77
CA ASP A 316 -22.32 2.87 -8.40
C ASP A 316 -21.93 1.48 -7.92
N TRP A 317 -22.94 0.70 -7.56
CA TRP A 317 -22.80 -0.69 -7.15
C TRP A 317 -23.15 -1.58 -8.33
N ILE A 318 -22.12 -2.19 -8.90
CA ILE A 318 -22.24 -3.04 -10.08
C ILE A 318 -22.30 -4.51 -9.63
N ASP A 319 -23.17 -5.29 -10.28
CA ASP A 319 -23.44 -6.72 -10.07
C ASP A 319 -23.65 -7.12 -8.60
N LYS A 320 -24.90 -6.93 -8.11
CA LYS A 320 -25.35 -7.38 -6.78
C LYS A 320 -24.46 -6.90 -5.62
N ASN A 321 -23.93 -5.68 -5.72
CA ASN A 321 -23.05 -5.03 -4.73
C ASN A 321 -21.66 -5.67 -4.60
N LYS A 322 -21.15 -6.36 -5.63
CA LYS A 322 -19.80 -6.95 -5.59
C LYS A 322 -18.71 -6.07 -6.18
N ILE A 323 -19.05 -5.09 -7.01
CA ILE A 323 -18.12 -4.07 -7.47
C ILE A 323 -18.64 -2.72 -7.01
N ALA A 324 -17.84 -1.98 -6.24
CA ALA A 324 -18.08 -0.59 -5.93
C ALA A 324 -17.18 0.26 -6.84
N TYR A 325 -17.79 1.05 -7.73
CA TYR A 325 -17.08 2.12 -8.43
C TYR A 325 -17.36 3.44 -7.74
N ILE A 326 -16.31 4.12 -7.31
CA ILE A 326 -16.41 5.36 -6.53
C ILE A 326 -15.61 6.45 -7.25
N ASN A 327 -16.32 7.48 -7.69
CA ASN A 327 -15.74 8.75 -8.09
C ASN A 327 -16.45 9.86 -7.31
N LEU A 328 -15.68 10.78 -6.74
CA LEU A 328 -16.18 11.91 -5.93
C LEU A 328 -16.31 13.20 -6.75
N ASN A 329 -15.96 13.19 -8.03
CA ASN A 329 -16.19 14.29 -8.94
C ASN A 329 -17.61 14.15 -9.54
N ASP A 330 -18.59 14.78 -8.89
CA ASP A 330 -20.03 14.65 -9.19
C ASP A 330 -20.48 15.33 -10.51
N GLU A 331 -19.69 16.25 -11.09
CA GLU A 331 -20.08 16.96 -12.31
C GLU A 331 -19.26 16.54 -13.55
N LYS A 332 -19.91 16.50 -14.72
CA LYS A 332 -19.19 16.51 -16.00
C LYS A 332 -18.35 17.78 -16.02
N ASP A 333 -17.03 17.61 -16.00
CA ASP A 333 -15.99 18.66 -16.02
C ASP A 333 -15.49 19.14 -14.65
N ALA A 334 -16.03 18.65 -13.53
CA ALA A 334 -15.41 18.84 -12.22
C ALA A 334 -14.13 18.00 -12.10
N ASN A 335 -12.98 18.65 -11.91
CA ASN A 335 -11.70 17.99 -11.68
C ASN A 335 -11.18 18.40 -10.30
N TYR A 336 -11.93 18.05 -9.24
CA TYR A 336 -11.72 18.51 -7.87
C TYR A 336 -10.89 17.56 -7.02
N TYR A 337 -10.98 16.26 -7.29
CA TYR A 337 -10.23 15.24 -6.58
C TYR A 337 -9.39 14.44 -7.57
N SER A 338 -8.11 14.19 -7.24
CA SER A 338 -7.27 13.22 -7.95
C SER A 338 -7.65 11.80 -7.57
N GLY A 339 -7.23 10.80 -8.36
CA GLY A 339 -7.45 9.39 -8.01
C GLY A 339 -6.85 9.01 -6.66
N ALA A 340 -5.69 9.58 -6.29
CA ALA A 340 -5.07 9.37 -4.99
C ALA A 340 -5.87 10.02 -3.84
N PHE A 341 -6.42 11.22 -4.05
CA PHE A 341 -7.23 11.88 -3.03
C PHE A 341 -8.56 11.14 -2.82
N THR A 342 -9.24 10.76 -3.90
CA THR A 342 -10.44 9.92 -3.85
C THR A 342 -10.19 8.62 -3.09
N SER A 343 -9.08 7.94 -3.40
CA SER A 343 -8.66 6.72 -2.70
C SER A 343 -8.51 6.97 -1.20
N ALA A 344 -7.78 8.01 -0.81
CA ALA A 344 -7.52 8.32 0.58
C ALA A 344 -8.82 8.55 1.37
N LEU A 345 -9.75 9.34 0.83
CA LEU A 345 -11.04 9.61 1.47
C LEU A 345 -11.87 8.33 1.64
N VAL A 346 -11.97 7.51 0.59
CA VAL A 346 -12.69 6.24 0.63
C VAL A 346 -12.08 5.28 1.65
N PHE A 347 -10.76 5.13 1.65
CA PHE A 347 -10.07 4.25 2.60
C PHE A 347 -10.15 4.74 4.03
N SER A 348 -10.03 6.05 4.26
CA SER A 348 -10.24 6.66 5.56
C SER A 348 -11.63 6.36 6.12
N GLN A 349 -12.66 6.39 5.28
CA GLN A 349 -14.03 6.04 5.70
C GLN A 349 -14.20 4.55 5.96
N ILE A 350 -13.77 3.69 5.03
CA ILE A 350 -13.93 2.23 5.13
C ILE A 350 -13.18 1.68 6.36
N PHE A 351 -11.96 2.15 6.58
CA PHE A 351 -11.09 1.63 7.63
C PHE A 351 -11.05 2.48 8.90
N GLN A 352 -11.75 3.62 8.92
CA GLN A 352 -11.75 4.58 10.03
C GLN A 352 -10.32 5.02 10.40
N ILE A 353 -9.53 5.34 9.37
CA ILE A 353 -8.12 5.77 9.51
C ILE A 353 -7.95 7.23 9.10
N GLN A 354 -7.03 7.92 9.76
CA GLN A 354 -6.59 9.26 9.35
C GLN A 354 -5.37 9.16 8.44
N THR A 355 -5.24 10.13 7.54
CA THR A 355 -4.05 10.29 6.69
C THR A 355 -2.84 10.65 7.54
N THR A 356 -1.69 10.08 7.18
CA THR A 356 -0.39 10.43 7.73
C THR A 356 0.20 11.63 7.00
N PRO A 357 1.20 12.33 7.59
CA PRO A 357 1.88 13.43 6.90
C PRO A 357 2.49 13.05 5.54
N LEU A 358 2.98 11.81 5.39
CA LEU A 358 3.45 11.30 4.09
C LEU A 358 2.31 11.24 3.07
N GLU A 359 1.16 10.70 3.48
CA GLU A 359 0.00 10.52 2.60
C GLU A 359 -0.57 11.88 2.20
N GLU A 360 -0.64 12.84 3.11
CA GLU A 360 -1.05 14.23 2.81
C GLU A 360 -0.14 14.88 1.78
N GLU A 361 1.19 14.77 1.93
CA GLU A 361 2.13 15.31 0.94
C GLU A 361 2.03 14.58 -0.41
N LEU A 362 1.83 13.25 -0.41
CA LEU A 362 1.62 12.49 -1.64
C LEU A 362 0.32 12.89 -2.35
N ILE A 363 -0.77 13.10 -1.61
CA ILE A 363 -2.04 13.60 -2.15
C ILE A 363 -1.80 14.97 -2.79
N ALA A 364 -1.20 15.92 -2.08
CA ALA A 364 -0.90 17.25 -2.62
C ALA A 364 -0.01 17.21 -3.88
N ILE A 365 0.99 16.32 -3.93
CA ILE A 365 1.80 16.07 -5.14
C ILE A 365 0.92 15.58 -6.31
N THR A 366 -0.08 14.72 -6.05
CA THR A 366 -0.98 14.25 -7.11
C THR A 366 -1.91 15.36 -7.61
N LEU A 367 -2.36 16.29 -6.76
CA LEU A 367 -3.13 17.46 -7.20
C LEU A 367 -2.37 18.26 -8.26
N LEU A 368 -1.08 18.48 -8.02
CA LEU A 368 -0.18 19.14 -8.99
C LEU A 368 0.10 18.28 -10.24
N SER A 369 0.31 16.97 -10.07
CA SER A 369 0.62 16.05 -11.17
C SER A 369 -0.54 15.92 -12.16
N ASP A 370 -1.77 15.83 -11.64
CA ASP A 370 -2.98 15.57 -12.42
C ASP A 370 -3.70 16.86 -12.82
N ARG A 371 -3.13 18.02 -12.45
CA ARG A 371 -3.68 19.35 -12.73
C ARG A 371 -5.11 19.51 -12.22
N ILE A 372 -5.31 19.09 -10.98
CA ILE A 372 -6.57 19.26 -10.26
C ILE A 372 -6.84 20.74 -10.03
N ASP A 373 -8.11 21.13 -10.07
CA ASP A 373 -8.55 22.48 -9.72
C ASP A 373 -8.25 22.76 -8.25
N LEU A 374 -7.42 23.76 -8.00
CA LEU A 374 -6.96 24.12 -6.66
C LEU A 374 -7.93 25.08 -5.96
N ASP A 375 -8.86 25.71 -6.68
CA ASP A 375 -9.84 26.64 -6.09
C ASP A 375 -10.94 25.91 -5.31
N ASN A 376 -11.00 24.58 -5.40
CA ASN A 376 -11.97 23.76 -4.70
C ASN A 376 -11.50 23.29 -3.31
N GLY A 377 -12.28 23.62 -2.29
CA GLY A 377 -12.06 23.15 -0.92
C GLY A 377 -10.66 23.47 -0.39
N ASP A 378 -10.03 22.49 0.26
CA ASP A 378 -8.70 22.65 0.85
C ASP A 378 -7.55 22.35 -0.14
N ASN A 379 -7.82 22.18 -1.44
CA ASN A 379 -6.81 21.76 -2.42
C ASN A 379 -5.64 22.74 -2.50
N LEU A 380 -5.91 24.04 -2.58
CA LEU A 380 -4.87 25.07 -2.58
C LEU A 380 -4.04 25.00 -1.30
N ASP A 381 -4.69 24.90 -0.14
CA ASP A 381 -4.01 24.83 1.16
C ASP A 381 -3.14 23.57 1.26
N MET A 382 -3.60 22.42 0.78
CA MET A 382 -2.80 21.19 0.71
C MET A 382 -1.55 21.36 -0.15
N VAL A 383 -1.68 22.05 -1.30
CA VAL A 383 -0.54 22.32 -2.18
C VAL A 383 0.42 23.34 -1.58
N LEU A 384 -0.08 24.42 -0.98
CA LEU A 384 0.75 25.42 -0.29
C LEU A 384 1.51 24.80 0.88
N ASN A 385 0.89 23.83 1.58
CA ASN A 385 1.49 23.08 2.68
C ASN A 385 2.64 22.13 2.28
N LEU A 386 2.94 22.00 0.99
CA LEU A 386 4.16 21.35 0.51
C LEU A 386 5.43 22.17 0.84
N ALA A 387 5.29 23.46 1.16
CA ALA A 387 6.37 24.31 1.64
C ALA A 387 6.20 24.59 3.15
N PRO A 388 7.08 24.09 4.04
CA PRO A 388 8.28 23.29 3.80
C PRO A 388 8.00 21.79 3.66
N VAL A 389 8.86 21.09 2.92
CA VAL A 389 8.79 19.62 2.72
C VAL A 389 8.99 18.90 4.06
N LYS A 390 8.01 18.12 4.50
CA LYS A 390 7.94 17.53 5.83
C LYS A 390 8.53 16.12 5.84
N HIS A 391 8.22 15.28 4.86
CA HIS A 391 8.57 13.86 4.90
C HIS A 391 9.93 13.54 4.28
N GLU A 392 10.74 12.72 4.99
CA GLU A 392 12.11 12.36 4.59
C GLU A 392 12.21 11.74 3.18
N CYS A 393 11.28 10.85 2.81
CA CYS A 393 11.25 10.25 1.47
C CYS A 393 11.02 11.27 0.35
N ILE A 394 10.29 12.36 0.63
CA ILE A 394 10.02 13.42 -0.35
C ILE A 394 11.19 14.42 -0.36
N GLN A 395 11.73 14.76 0.81
CA GLN A 395 12.93 15.61 0.93
C GLN A 395 14.11 15.09 0.11
N CYS A 396 14.25 13.77 -0.05
CA CYS A 396 15.32 13.17 -0.85
C CYS A 396 15.32 13.60 -2.33
N PHE A 397 14.21 14.06 -2.89
CA PHE A 397 14.16 14.63 -4.24
C PHE A 397 14.87 15.99 -4.33
N PHE A 398 14.97 16.72 -3.21
CA PHE A 398 15.38 18.11 -3.15
C PHE A 398 16.71 18.36 -2.43
N LYS A 399 17.44 17.31 -2.05
CA LYS A 399 18.68 17.40 -1.24
C LYS A 399 19.72 18.41 -1.74
N ASP A 400 19.78 18.66 -3.06
CA ASP A 400 20.72 19.59 -3.71
C ASP A 400 20.02 20.82 -4.32
N LYS A 401 18.82 21.17 -3.83
CA LYS A 401 17.98 22.23 -4.39
C LYS A 401 17.78 23.35 -3.38
N ASP A 402 17.72 24.57 -3.91
CA ASP A 402 17.35 25.74 -3.12
C ASP A 402 15.83 25.76 -2.96
N LEU A 403 15.37 25.42 -1.75
CA LEU A 403 13.95 25.40 -1.39
C LEU A 403 13.37 26.79 -1.14
N SER A 404 14.22 27.84 -1.03
CA SER A 404 13.75 29.21 -0.82
C SER A 404 12.93 29.75 -1.99
N LEU A 405 13.11 29.18 -3.19
CA LEU A 405 12.36 29.52 -4.40
C LEU A 405 10.89 29.06 -4.38
N ALA A 406 10.48 28.26 -3.40
CA ALA A 406 9.12 27.73 -3.25
C ALA A 406 8.41 28.24 -1.99
N GLN A 407 8.95 29.28 -1.33
CA GLN A 407 8.28 29.90 -0.17
C GLN A 407 7.04 30.67 -0.63
N ASP A 408 5.87 30.17 -0.24
CA ASP A 408 4.55 30.82 -0.30
C ASP A 408 4.03 31.22 -1.69
N ASP A 409 4.58 30.64 -2.77
CA ASP A 409 4.11 30.86 -4.14
C ASP A 409 3.77 29.53 -4.83
N LEU A 410 2.53 29.42 -5.31
CA LEU A 410 2.02 28.26 -6.04
C LEU A 410 2.84 27.94 -7.30
N ASP A 411 3.29 28.97 -8.02
CA ASP A 411 4.12 28.78 -9.22
C ASP A 411 5.52 28.24 -8.84
N GLY A 412 6.11 28.79 -7.77
CA GLY A 412 7.34 28.28 -7.16
C GLY A 412 7.25 26.81 -6.76
N ILE A 413 6.20 26.43 -6.01
CA ILE A 413 5.95 25.05 -5.57
C ILE A 413 5.73 24.12 -6.77
N SER A 414 4.87 24.52 -7.70
CA SER A 414 4.55 23.75 -8.91
C SER A 414 5.80 23.48 -9.76
N ASN A 415 6.67 24.48 -9.93
CA ASN A 415 7.93 24.31 -10.64
C ASN A 415 8.90 23.41 -9.89
N LEU A 416 9.06 23.63 -8.58
CA LEU A 416 9.97 22.85 -7.75
C LEU A 416 9.59 21.36 -7.79
N TYR A 417 8.34 21.02 -7.47
CA TYR A 417 7.86 19.64 -7.47
C TYR A 417 7.75 19.06 -8.89
N GLY A 418 7.28 19.85 -9.85
CA GLY A 418 7.17 19.47 -11.25
C GLY A 418 8.50 19.00 -11.84
N PHE A 419 9.56 19.80 -11.71
CA PHE A 419 10.86 19.49 -12.31
C PHE A 419 11.72 18.50 -11.52
N ASN A 420 11.52 18.39 -10.20
CA ASN A 420 12.44 17.64 -9.34
C ASN A 420 11.81 16.42 -8.64
N CYS A 421 10.48 16.26 -8.66
CA CYS A 421 9.80 15.10 -8.06
C CYS A 421 8.86 14.41 -9.07
N ILE A 422 7.81 15.10 -9.49
CA ILE A 422 6.74 14.56 -10.35
C ILE A 422 7.30 14.00 -11.65
N ASN A 423 8.16 14.76 -12.34
CA ASN A 423 8.76 14.30 -13.59
C ASN A 423 9.63 13.04 -13.43
N TYR A 424 10.24 12.85 -12.27
CA TYR A 424 11.08 11.67 -12.01
C TYR A 424 10.20 10.46 -11.79
N ILE A 425 9.19 10.56 -10.93
CA ILE A 425 8.21 9.48 -10.69
C ILE A 425 7.51 9.09 -12.00
N ASN A 426 7.01 10.08 -12.75
CA ASN A 426 6.33 9.85 -14.03
C ASN A 426 7.24 9.23 -15.10
N ALA A 427 8.56 9.40 -15.03
CA ALA A 427 9.47 8.76 -15.96
C ALA A 427 9.45 7.23 -15.84
N LEU A 428 9.34 6.69 -14.62
CA LEU A 428 9.31 5.25 -14.39
C LEU A 428 8.06 4.63 -15.03
N SER A 429 6.89 5.25 -14.83
CA SER A 429 5.65 4.83 -15.51
C SER A 429 5.75 4.91 -17.04
N ARG A 430 6.32 6.00 -17.57
CA ARG A 430 6.47 6.18 -19.03
C ARG A 430 7.42 5.18 -19.69
N LEU A 431 8.38 4.65 -18.96
CA LEU A 431 9.32 3.63 -19.43
C LEU A 431 8.84 2.19 -19.16
N SER A 432 7.81 2.02 -18.32
CA SER A 432 7.28 0.69 -17.96
C SER A 432 6.79 -0.08 -19.19
N GLY A 433 7.09 -1.38 -19.25
CA GLY A 433 6.73 -2.26 -20.37
C GLY A 433 7.50 -2.03 -21.67
N ALA A 434 8.53 -1.17 -21.71
CA ALA A 434 9.36 -1.03 -22.92
C ALA A 434 10.25 -2.26 -23.15
N ARG A 435 10.50 -2.59 -24.42
CA ARG A 435 11.26 -3.80 -24.81
C ARG A 435 12.71 -3.78 -24.30
N GLU A 436 13.31 -2.60 -24.17
CA GLU A 436 14.69 -2.38 -23.69
C GLU A 436 14.86 -2.69 -22.22
N PHE A 437 13.77 -2.72 -21.45
CA PHE A 437 13.77 -3.08 -20.03
C PHE A 437 13.27 -4.51 -19.79
N LYS A 438 13.00 -5.27 -20.85
CA LYS A 438 12.48 -6.64 -20.79
C LYS A 438 13.53 -7.58 -20.16
N GLY A 439 13.20 -8.19 -19.03
CA GLY A 439 14.06 -9.13 -18.30
C GLY A 439 14.53 -8.65 -16.92
N CYS A 440 14.51 -7.35 -16.66
CA CYS A 440 14.23 -6.87 -15.31
C CYS A 440 12.73 -7.13 -15.10
N TYR A 441 12.27 -7.64 -13.94
CA TYR A 441 10.84 -7.87 -13.66
C TYR A 441 10.00 -6.80 -14.35
N ASP A 442 9.07 -7.14 -15.26
CA ASP A 442 8.48 -6.14 -16.18
C ASP A 442 7.80 -4.97 -15.41
N SER A 443 7.47 -5.21 -14.12
CA SER A 443 6.95 -4.28 -13.11
C SER A 443 8.00 -3.58 -12.20
N TYR A 444 9.29 -3.80 -12.43
CA TYR A 444 10.41 -3.32 -11.59
C TYR A 444 10.41 -1.81 -11.41
N LEU A 445 10.08 -1.05 -12.47
CA LEU A 445 10.02 0.41 -12.42
C LEU A 445 8.90 0.89 -11.50
N HIS A 446 7.72 0.25 -11.51
CA HIS A 446 6.65 0.58 -10.56
C HIS A 446 7.01 0.13 -9.14
N TYR A 447 7.68 -1.03 -8.99
CA TYR A 447 8.19 -1.48 -7.70
C TYR A 447 9.16 -0.49 -7.06
N LEU A 448 10.01 0.19 -7.84
CA LEU A 448 10.89 1.22 -7.31
C LEU A 448 10.14 2.38 -6.65
N VAL A 449 9.01 2.81 -7.23
CA VAL A 449 8.13 3.83 -6.65
C VAL A 449 7.48 3.32 -5.37
N LEU A 450 6.87 2.13 -5.43
CA LEU A 450 6.20 1.51 -4.29
C LEU A 450 7.15 1.26 -3.11
N LYS A 451 8.38 0.81 -3.41
CA LYS A 451 9.44 0.61 -2.42
C LYS A 451 9.88 1.93 -1.78
N HIS A 452 10.02 2.98 -2.58
CA HIS A 452 10.46 4.30 -2.09
C HIS A 452 9.47 4.92 -1.11
N PHE A 453 8.17 4.80 -1.40
CA PHE A 453 7.09 5.32 -0.56
C PHE A 453 6.47 4.29 0.40
N ASN A 454 7.12 3.13 0.59
CA ASN A 454 6.65 2.16 1.56
C ASN A 454 6.97 2.67 2.98
N PRO A 455 5.97 2.95 3.84
CA PRO A 455 6.19 3.51 5.18
C PRO A 455 7.00 2.57 6.11
N ILE A 456 7.09 1.29 5.77
CA ILE A 456 7.83 0.27 6.54
C ILE A 456 9.34 0.36 6.26
N ASN A 457 9.76 0.96 5.14
CA ASN A 457 11.17 1.00 4.78
C ASN A 457 11.92 2.08 5.57
N ASP A 458 13.18 1.76 5.87
CA ASP A 458 14.14 2.74 6.40
C ASP A 458 14.27 3.92 5.41
N PRO A 459 13.88 5.15 5.81
CA PRO A 459 13.97 6.33 4.97
C PRO A 459 15.40 6.59 4.46
N ARG A 460 16.45 6.08 5.11
CA ARG A 460 17.84 6.22 4.65
C ARG A 460 18.12 5.46 3.34
N LEU A 461 17.29 4.47 2.99
CA LEU A 461 17.38 3.76 1.70
C LEU A 461 16.79 4.56 0.53
N SER A 462 16.03 5.62 0.82
CA SER A 462 15.31 6.44 -0.17
C SER A 462 16.27 7.25 -1.08
N VAL A 463 17.42 7.69 -0.56
CA VAL A 463 18.43 8.43 -1.35
C VAL A 463 18.97 7.60 -2.52
N PHE A 464 19.12 6.28 -2.33
CA PHE A 464 19.56 5.39 -3.41
C PHE A 464 18.49 5.23 -4.48
N ASN A 465 17.22 5.19 -4.10
CA ASN A 465 16.11 5.10 -5.04
C ASN A 465 15.98 6.39 -5.89
N VAL A 466 16.10 7.58 -5.29
CA VAL A 466 15.99 8.86 -6.04
C VAL A 466 17.07 8.99 -7.13
N LYS A 467 18.28 8.47 -6.90
CA LYS A 467 19.33 8.44 -7.94
C LYS A 467 18.90 7.61 -9.16
N GLU A 468 18.28 6.46 -8.93
CA GLU A 468 17.71 5.65 -10.02
C GLU A 468 16.56 6.38 -10.72
N PHE A 469 15.70 7.10 -9.99
CA PHE A 469 14.60 7.84 -10.60
C PHE A 469 15.12 8.95 -11.53
N LYS A 470 16.16 9.67 -11.11
CA LYS A 470 16.86 10.67 -11.92
C LYS A 470 17.44 10.03 -13.18
N ARG A 471 18.13 8.90 -13.05
CA ARG A 471 18.68 8.12 -14.18
C ARG A 471 17.60 7.73 -15.19
N TYR A 472 16.47 7.20 -14.73
CA TYR A 472 15.36 6.84 -15.61
C TYR A 472 14.71 8.06 -16.26
N ASN A 473 14.63 9.20 -15.57
CA ASN A 473 14.18 10.44 -16.19
C ASN A 473 15.13 10.92 -17.31
N ASP A 474 16.44 10.76 -17.15
CA ASP A 474 17.41 11.11 -18.19
C ASP A 474 17.31 10.16 -19.40
N ILE A 475 17.13 8.86 -19.17
CA ILE A 475 16.85 7.88 -20.24
C ILE A 475 15.56 8.28 -20.97
N LYS A 476 14.48 8.58 -20.24
CA LYS A 476 13.22 9.04 -20.83
C LYS A 476 13.40 10.31 -21.66
N LYS A 477 14.16 11.31 -21.18
CA LYS A 477 14.44 12.54 -21.94
C LYS A 477 15.16 12.24 -23.25
N LYS A 478 16.16 11.35 -23.22
CA LYS A 478 16.88 10.91 -24.42
C LYS A 478 15.93 10.27 -25.44
N MET A 479 15.10 9.32 -24.99
CA MET A 479 14.16 8.62 -25.87
C MET A 479 13.05 9.53 -26.41
N VAL A 480 12.59 10.53 -25.64
CA VAL A 480 11.67 11.57 -26.15
C VAL A 480 12.34 12.34 -27.28
N LYS A 481 13.58 12.80 -27.10
CA LYS A 481 14.31 13.55 -28.11
C LYS A 481 14.55 12.72 -29.38
N GLU A 482 14.95 11.47 -29.24
CA GLU A 482 15.11 10.54 -30.36
C GLU A 482 13.77 10.31 -31.10
N SER A 483 12.66 10.25 -30.35
CA SER A 483 11.31 10.13 -30.94
C SER A 483 10.91 11.38 -31.71
N GLU A 484 11.26 12.57 -31.21
CA GLU A 484 11.04 13.85 -31.90
C GLU A 484 11.84 13.97 -33.19
N GLU A 485 13.11 13.55 -33.16
CA GLU A 485 14.02 13.62 -34.31
C GLU A 485 13.62 12.65 -35.43
N ASN A 486 13.08 11.48 -35.06
CA ASN A 486 12.68 10.43 -36.01
C ASN A 486 11.20 10.50 -36.43
N ALA A 487 10.38 11.35 -35.80
CA ALA A 487 8.97 11.45 -36.14
C ALA A 487 8.78 12.01 -37.56
N GLN A 488 7.85 11.41 -38.31
CA GLN A 488 7.39 11.99 -39.56
C GLN A 488 6.34 13.06 -39.24
N ILE A 489 6.64 14.30 -39.60
CA ILE A 489 5.80 15.45 -39.28
C ILE A 489 5.14 15.95 -40.56
N PHE A 490 3.84 16.18 -40.52
CA PHE A 490 3.11 16.82 -41.61
C PHE A 490 1.99 17.73 -41.09
N PRO A 491 1.77 18.88 -41.75
CA PRO A 491 0.73 19.83 -41.34
C PRO A 491 -0.65 19.39 -41.84
N CYS A 492 -1.65 19.47 -40.98
CA CYS A 492 -3.08 19.35 -41.30
C CYS A 492 -3.78 20.66 -40.92
N ASN A 493 -3.69 21.67 -41.79
CA ASN A 493 -4.22 23.02 -41.55
C ASN A 493 -3.71 23.63 -40.22
N LYS A 494 -4.55 23.71 -39.18
CA LYS A 494 -4.19 24.26 -37.85
C LYS A 494 -3.61 23.21 -36.89
N ILE A 495 -3.54 21.95 -37.32
CA ILE A 495 -3.11 20.81 -36.53
C ILE A 495 -1.78 20.30 -37.06
N LEU A 496 -0.77 20.20 -36.19
CA LEU A 496 0.46 19.49 -36.51
C LEU A 496 0.25 18.00 -36.24
N VAL A 497 0.50 17.13 -37.21
CA VAL A 497 0.45 15.69 -37.00
C VAL A 497 1.86 15.10 -37.08
N ALA A 498 2.22 14.34 -36.05
CA ALA A 498 3.49 13.63 -35.92
C ALA A 498 3.23 12.13 -35.83
N LEU A 499 3.76 11.37 -36.78
CA LEU A 499 3.76 9.91 -36.75
C LEU A 499 5.10 9.41 -36.18
N LEU A 500 5.05 8.75 -35.02
CA LEU A 500 6.23 8.15 -34.41
C LEU A 500 6.71 6.95 -35.23
N ASP A 501 8.03 6.84 -35.36
CA ASP A 501 8.69 5.73 -36.05
C ASP A 501 8.37 4.37 -35.41
N GLU A 502 8.31 3.31 -36.22
CA GLU A 502 7.99 1.97 -35.74
C GLU A 502 9.03 1.42 -34.74
N SER A 503 10.28 1.88 -34.81
CA SER A 503 11.35 1.52 -33.88
C SER A 503 11.21 2.16 -32.49
N CYS A 504 10.36 3.18 -32.33
CA CYS A 504 10.12 3.77 -31.02
C CYS A 504 9.48 2.74 -30.07
N SER A 505 10.16 2.41 -28.99
CA SER A 505 9.76 1.36 -28.05
C SER A 505 8.83 1.84 -26.95
N ILE A 506 8.79 3.15 -26.69
CA ILE A 506 7.98 3.78 -25.65
C ILE A 506 6.90 4.70 -26.20
N LYS A 507 6.39 4.41 -27.41
CA LYS A 507 5.39 5.21 -28.14
C LYS A 507 4.22 5.68 -27.26
N VAL A 508 3.67 4.76 -26.45
CA VAL A 508 2.57 5.06 -25.52
C VAL A 508 3.02 6.04 -24.43
N GLY A 509 4.20 5.81 -23.85
CA GLY A 509 4.78 6.64 -22.80
C GLY A 509 5.22 8.05 -23.24
N VAL A 510 5.55 8.26 -24.52
CA VAL A 510 6.10 9.54 -25.02
C VAL A 510 5.19 10.35 -25.93
N SER A 511 4.20 9.75 -26.58
CA SER A 511 3.35 10.46 -27.57
C SER A 511 2.79 11.78 -27.04
N GLY A 512 2.27 11.82 -25.80
CA GLY A 512 1.78 13.07 -25.20
C GLY A 512 2.86 14.11 -24.91
N LEU A 513 4.11 13.70 -24.62
CA LEU A 513 5.25 14.62 -24.44
C LEU A 513 5.71 15.20 -25.78
N VAL A 514 5.82 14.35 -26.81
CA VAL A 514 6.17 14.77 -28.16
C VAL A 514 5.14 15.75 -28.71
N ALA A 515 3.83 15.44 -28.57
CA ALA A 515 2.76 16.35 -28.96
C ALA A 515 2.90 17.73 -28.28
N ASN A 516 3.15 17.75 -26.97
CA ASN A 516 3.32 18.99 -26.20
C ASN A 516 4.57 19.77 -26.61
N ASN A 517 5.69 19.10 -26.81
CA ASN A 517 6.94 19.74 -27.21
C ASN A 517 6.84 20.33 -28.62
N PHE A 518 6.14 19.64 -29.52
CA PHE A 518 5.88 20.16 -30.85
C PHE A 518 4.93 21.35 -30.87
N LEU A 519 3.91 21.35 -30.01
CA LEU A 519 3.04 22.52 -29.83
C LEU A 519 3.84 23.76 -29.38
N LYS A 520 4.89 23.57 -28.58
CA LYS A 520 5.79 24.66 -28.15
C LYS A 520 6.81 25.07 -29.22
N LYS A 521 7.21 24.14 -30.10
CA LYS A 521 8.30 24.33 -31.07
C LYS A 521 7.81 24.89 -32.41
N TYR A 522 6.59 24.53 -32.82
CA TYR A 522 6.03 24.88 -34.12
C TYR A 522 4.85 25.84 -33.95
N PRO A 523 4.57 26.72 -34.94
CA PRO A 523 3.51 27.72 -34.85
C PRO A 523 2.12 27.13 -35.14
N PHE A 524 1.72 26.11 -34.38
CA PHE A 524 0.40 25.45 -34.47
C PHE A 524 -0.33 25.58 -33.13
N ASN A 525 -1.65 25.63 -33.17
CA ASN A 525 -2.49 25.70 -31.96
C ASN A 525 -2.86 24.31 -31.43
N HIS A 526 -2.68 23.28 -32.27
CA HIS A 526 -3.02 21.90 -31.97
C HIS A 526 -1.91 20.98 -32.46
N SER A 527 -1.63 19.94 -31.69
CA SER A 527 -0.59 18.97 -31.99
C SER A 527 -1.09 17.56 -31.70
N LEU A 528 -0.91 16.67 -32.67
CA LEU A 528 -1.29 15.27 -32.63
C LEU A 528 -0.05 14.41 -32.79
N CYS A 529 0.20 13.51 -31.84
CA CYS A 529 1.26 12.52 -31.95
C CYS A 529 0.65 11.12 -31.99
N ILE A 530 0.73 10.48 -33.16
CA ILE A 530 0.17 9.16 -33.43
C ILE A 530 1.27 8.13 -33.66
N TYR A 531 0.94 6.86 -33.45
CA TYR A 531 1.82 5.72 -33.64
C TYR A 531 0.98 4.50 -34.01
N ARG A 532 1.60 3.54 -34.70
CA ARG A 532 0.97 2.25 -34.98
C ARG A 532 0.87 1.42 -33.70
N ASP A 533 -0.33 0.95 -33.38
CA ASP A 533 -0.58 0.13 -32.18
C ASP A 533 -0.52 -1.38 -32.48
N ASN A 534 -0.71 -2.17 -31.43
CA ASN A 534 -0.63 -3.63 -31.50
C ASN A 534 -1.91 -4.28 -32.09
N LYS A 535 -2.97 -3.51 -32.32
CA LYS A 535 -4.27 -3.97 -32.85
C LYS A 535 -4.40 -3.70 -34.35
N ASP A 536 -3.28 -3.50 -35.03
CA ASP A 536 -3.19 -3.10 -36.44
C ASP A 536 -3.97 -1.80 -36.74
N GLY A 537 -4.00 -0.86 -35.78
CA GLY A 537 -4.55 0.48 -35.92
C GLY A 537 -3.52 1.58 -35.62
N TYR A 538 -4.01 2.80 -35.50
CA TYR A 538 -3.26 3.93 -34.98
C TYR A 538 -3.82 4.37 -33.65
N SER A 539 -2.94 4.67 -32.72
CA SER A 539 -3.25 5.27 -31.42
C SER A 539 -2.37 6.50 -31.20
N GLY A 540 -2.78 7.41 -30.33
CA GLY A 540 -2.03 8.65 -30.15
C GLY A 540 -2.49 9.52 -28.99
N SER A 541 -1.77 10.62 -28.82
CA SER A 541 -2.07 11.69 -27.87
C SER A 541 -2.17 13.02 -28.59
N ALA A 542 -3.13 13.84 -28.18
CA ALA A 542 -3.33 15.20 -28.67
C ALA A 542 -3.03 16.23 -27.58
N ARG A 543 -2.55 17.41 -27.98
CA ARG A 543 -2.41 18.60 -27.14
C ARG A 543 -2.96 19.81 -27.88
N GLY A 544 -3.72 20.64 -27.18
CA GLY A 544 -4.34 21.83 -27.76
C GLY A 544 -5.08 22.63 -26.71
N GLY A 545 -5.99 23.49 -27.14
CA GLY A 545 -6.91 24.21 -26.26
C GLY A 545 -8.20 24.56 -27.00
N GLY A 546 -9.14 25.21 -26.30
CA GLY A 546 -10.45 25.53 -26.85
C GLY A 546 -11.36 24.30 -26.91
N ASN A 547 -12.03 24.10 -28.05
CA ASN A 547 -12.97 22.99 -28.27
C ASN A 547 -12.37 21.87 -29.15
N PHE A 548 -11.05 21.65 -29.04
CA PHE A 548 -10.32 20.75 -29.93
C PHE A 548 -10.74 19.28 -29.80
N LEU A 549 -10.94 18.75 -28.59
CA LEU A 549 -11.44 17.39 -28.40
C LEU A 549 -12.86 17.27 -28.96
N SER A 550 -13.71 18.27 -28.69
CA SER A 550 -15.06 18.33 -29.26
C SER A 550 -15.06 18.32 -30.80
N GLN A 551 -14.12 19.03 -31.43
CA GLN A 551 -13.93 18.98 -32.89
C GLN A 551 -13.47 17.60 -33.36
N ILE A 552 -12.49 16.97 -32.69
CA ILE A 552 -12.03 15.62 -33.04
C ILE A 552 -13.15 14.59 -32.94
N LYS A 553 -14.02 14.69 -31.92
CA LYS A 553 -15.19 13.81 -31.75
C LYS A 553 -16.19 13.92 -32.91
N THR A 554 -16.13 14.97 -33.73
CA THR A 554 -16.98 15.07 -34.93
C THR A 554 -16.51 14.17 -36.08
N ILE A 555 -15.27 13.66 -36.04
CA ILE A 555 -14.74 12.73 -37.05
C ILE A 555 -15.16 11.31 -36.67
N PRO A 556 -16.09 10.66 -37.40
CA PRO A 556 -16.67 9.37 -36.98
C PRO A 556 -15.68 8.20 -36.94
N LEU A 557 -14.56 8.34 -37.64
CA LEU A 557 -13.50 7.33 -37.74
C LEU A 557 -12.55 7.36 -36.53
N ILE A 558 -12.60 8.41 -35.70
CA ILE A 558 -11.71 8.59 -34.56
C ILE A 558 -12.48 8.30 -33.26
N GLN A 559 -11.96 7.37 -32.48
CA GLN A 559 -12.32 7.23 -31.08
C GLN A 559 -11.42 8.15 -30.26
N SER A 560 -11.98 8.93 -29.34
CA SER A 560 -11.21 9.86 -28.51
C SER A 560 -11.79 10.02 -27.11
N GLY A 561 -10.92 10.28 -26.13
CA GLY A 561 -11.29 10.45 -24.73
C GLY A 561 -10.21 11.18 -23.94
N GLY A 562 -10.63 11.97 -22.94
CA GLY A 562 -9.78 12.86 -22.14
C GLY A 562 -10.44 14.22 -21.96
N HIS A 563 -9.62 15.25 -21.77
CA HIS A 563 -10.04 16.64 -21.58
C HIS A 563 -9.64 17.49 -22.79
N GLU A 564 -10.22 18.69 -22.93
CA GLU A 564 -10.03 19.56 -24.11
C GLU A 564 -8.56 19.96 -24.36
N GLU A 565 -7.75 20.09 -23.30
CA GLU A 565 -6.33 20.41 -23.44
C GLU A 565 -5.44 19.20 -23.77
N ALA A 566 -5.89 18.00 -23.43
CA ALA A 566 -5.13 16.77 -23.56
C ALA A 566 -6.05 15.54 -23.61
N PHE A 567 -5.98 14.80 -24.72
CA PHE A 567 -6.77 13.59 -24.90
C PHE A 567 -6.00 12.50 -25.67
N GLY A 568 -6.45 11.26 -25.48
CA GLY A 568 -6.03 10.12 -26.29
C GLY A 568 -6.97 9.91 -27.47
N LEU A 569 -6.47 9.28 -28.52
CA LEU A 569 -7.29 8.87 -29.67
C LEU A 569 -6.79 7.59 -30.32
N SER A 570 -7.68 6.94 -31.06
CA SER A 570 -7.37 5.79 -31.90
C SER A 570 -8.28 5.71 -33.13
N PHE A 571 -7.80 5.04 -34.18
CA PHE A 571 -8.55 4.77 -35.41
C PHE A 571 -7.95 3.58 -36.18
N ALA A 572 -8.74 2.96 -37.06
CA ALA A 572 -8.31 1.80 -37.85
C ALA A 572 -7.26 2.18 -38.90
N LYS A 573 -6.34 1.25 -39.20
CA LYS A 573 -5.22 1.49 -40.13
C LYS A 573 -5.68 1.79 -41.55
N GLU A 574 -6.72 1.10 -42.02
CA GLU A 574 -7.35 1.30 -43.31
C GLU A 574 -7.97 2.70 -43.47
N ASP A 575 -8.25 3.38 -42.36
CA ASP A 575 -8.85 4.71 -42.36
C ASP A 575 -7.83 5.84 -42.28
N PHE A 576 -6.52 5.55 -42.26
CA PHE A 576 -5.46 6.55 -42.13
C PHE A 576 -5.63 7.71 -43.12
N GLU A 577 -5.76 7.45 -44.43
CA GLU A 577 -5.90 8.51 -45.43
C GLU A 577 -7.18 9.34 -45.24
N LYS A 578 -8.28 8.71 -44.84
CA LYS A 578 -9.56 9.39 -44.60
C LYS A 578 -9.50 10.27 -43.35
N VAL A 579 -8.84 9.78 -42.30
CA VAL A 579 -8.61 10.51 -41.05
C VAL A 579 -7.72 11.72 -41.33
N ILE A 580 -6.59 11.56 -42.02
CA ILE A 580 -5.72 12.70 -42.36
C ILE A 580 -6.47 13.75 -43.20
N LYS A 581 -7.28 13.34 -44.19
CA LYS A 581 -8.13 14.28 -44.96
C LYS A 581 -9.16 15.00 -44.09
N SER A 582 -9.75 14.29 -43.12
CA SER A 582 -10.72 14.89 -42.19
C SER A 582 -10.06 15.90 -41.25
N LEU A 583 -8.85 15.59 -40.76
CA LEU A 583 -8.04 16.52 -39.96
C LEU A 583 -7.60 17.75 -40.75
N GLN A 584 -7.36 17.61 -42.06
CA GLN A 584 -7.05 18.75 -42.94
C GLN A 584 -8.26 19.66 -43.20
N ALA A 585 -9.47 19.14 -43.06
CA ALA A 585 -10.72 19.89 -43.27
C ALA A 585 -11.19 20.66 -42.02
N LEU A 586 -10.64 20.32 -40.83
CA LEU A 586 -10.76 21.10 -39.60
C LEU A 586 -9.84 22.34 -39.66
#